data_AF-A0A1H0W716-F1
#
_entry.id   AF-A0A1H0W716-F1
#
_cell.length_a   1.000
_cell.length_b   1.000
_cell.length_c   1.000
_cell.angle_alpha   90.00
_cell.angle_beta   90.00
_cell.angle_gamma   90.00
#
_symmetry.space_group_name_H-M   'P 1'
#
loop_
_entity.id
_entity.type
_entity.pdbx_description
1 polymer ?
#
loop_
_entity_poly.entity_id
_entity_poly.type
_entity_poly.pdbx_seq_one_letter_code
_entity_poly.pdbx_strand_id
1 'polypeptide(L)'
;MTRGVGRPGGWSTPGSRPHRTTGRARTTAHPVLRRVARPFAVLPLVALLLVAGAVPAVAQQHGHTLSVPVAFGPLALKVALFYAVPAVAGFALLRGFLERPSKYTAAFVCGSAALGVVLELMLAGRLEVTNRIVFVAFVAGCLPVLLTLAPVSGNLAAAARRTAPYVLAVASVAAVLHFAKAWLGAGLPATLHSGVILALAGLAWLPLVGCRRRAARFTVHAGSALVATALLAATAQATVAVGF
;
A
#
# COMPACT_ATOMS: atom_id res chain seq x y z
N MET A 1 38.92 49.46 42.02
CA MET A 1 38.11 49.24 43.24
C MET A 1 36.67 49.06 42.77
N THR A 2 36.18 47.84 42.57
CA THR A 2 35.49 47.05 43.60
C THR A 2 35.68 45.54 43.38
N ARG A 3 36.02 44.85 44.48
CA ARG A 3 35.99 43.39 44.71
C ARG A 3 34.54 42.91 44.48
N GLY A 4 34.23 41.76 43.88
CA GLY A 4 34.66 40.41 44.20
C GLY A 4 33.58 39.72 45.06
N VAL A 5 32.81 38.77 44.50
CA VAL A 5 32.07 37.76 45.28
C VAL A 5 32.07 36.45 44.49
N GLY A 6 32.88 35.50 44.95
CA GLY A 6 32.96 34.14 44.44
C GLY A 6 31.71 33.34 44.81
N ARG A 7 31.27 32.48 43.88
CA ARG A 7 30.23 31.50 44.16
C ARG A 7 30.83 30.30 44.90
N PRO A 8 30.23 29.87 46.02
CA PRO A 8 30.71 28.77 46.82
C PRO A 8 30.52 27.44 46.09
N GLY A 9 31.57 26.61 46.17
CA GLY A 9 31.57 25.22 45.75
C GLY A 9 30.51 24.41 46.50
N GLY A 10 29.48 24.00 45.77
CA GLY A 10 28.49 23.04 46.21
C GLY A 10 28.96 21.61 45.94
N TRP A 11 29.64 21.03 46.92
CA TRP A 11 29.55 19.63 47.36
C TRP A 11 29.01 18.64 46.33
N SER A 12 29.94 18.00 45.64
CA SER A 12 29.75 16.73 44.95
C SER A 12 29.32 15.65 45.94
N THR A 13 28.02 15.35 46.00
CA THR A 13 27.51 14.13 46.63
C THR A 13 27.95 12.93 45.78
N PRO A 14 28.66 11.93 46.34
CA PRO A 14 28.81 10.62 45.71
C PRO A 14 27.50 9.84 45.89
N GLY A 15 26.47 10.29 45.19
CA GLY A 15 25.18 9.64 45.11
C GLY A 15 25.30 8.42 44.20
N SER A 16 25.55 7.27 44.83
CA SER A 16 25.08 5.94 44.42
C SER A 16 24.51 5.88 43.01
N ARG A 17 25.37 5.49 42.04
CA ARG A 17 24.88 5.00 40.75
C ARG A 17 23.88 3.88 41.08
N PRO A 18 22.58 4.03 40.78
CA PRO A 18 21.69 2.89 40.87
C PRO A 18 22.30 1.85 39.94
N HIS A 19 22.68 0.71 40.51
CA HIS A 19 22.95 -0.50 39.77
C HIS A 19 21.68 -0.75 38.97
N ARG A 20 21.67 -0.24 37.73
CA ARG A 20 20.69 -0.57 36.73
C ARG A 20 21.07 -1.97 36.34
N THR A 21 20.67 -2.92 37.19
CA THR A 21 20.58 -4.32 36.87
C THR A 21 19.76 -4.33 35.60
N THR A 22 20.48 -4.48 34.49
CA THR A 22 19.92 -4.88 33.21
C THR A 22 19.41 -6.30 33.44
N GLY A 23 18.30 -6.40 34.17
CA GLY A 23 17.39 -7.53 34.16
C GLY A 23 16.85 -7.58 32.75
N ARG A 24 17.69 -8.12 31.87
CA ARG A 24 17.36 -8.53 30.52
C ARG A 24 16.40 -9.68 30.74
N ALA A 25 15.14 -9.33 31.02
CA ALA A 25 14.03 -10.26 31.06
C ALA A 25 14.06 -10.96 29.70
N ARG A 26 14.68 -12.13 29.66
CA ARG A 26 14.53 -13.12 28.61
C ARG A 26 13.05 -13.45 28.63
N THR A 27 12.29 -12.66 27.89
CA THR A 27 10.97 -13.04 27.44
C THR A 27 11.22 -14.29 26.61
N THR A 28 11.03 -15.44 27.26
CA THR A 28 10.95 -16.77 26.67
C THR A 28 9.78 -16.74 25.70
N ALA A 29 10.02 -16.17 24.51
CA ALA A 29 9.07 -16.14 23.44
C ALA A 29 8.70 -17.59 23.11
N HIS A 30 7.46 -17.97 23.46
CA HIS A 30 6.91 -19.30 23.24
C HIS A 30 7.17 -19.74 21.79
N PRO A 31 7.91 -20.84 21.56
CA PRO A 31 8.30 -21.30 20.22
C PRO A 31 7.12 -21.81 19.38
N VAL A 32 5.93 -21.95 19.97
CA VAL A 32 4.74 -22.53 19.33
C VAL A 32 4.08 -21.56 18.33
N LEU A 33 4.16 -20.25 18.53
CA LEU A 33 3.53 -19.26 17.65
C LEU A 33 4.27 -19.01 16.32
N ARG A 34 5.47 -19.59 16.12
CA ARG A 34 6.24 -19.43 14.87
C ARG A 34 5.83 -20.37 13.74
N ARG A 35 5.09 -21.46 14.02
CA ARG A 35 4.75 -22.45 12.98
C ARG A 35 3.46 -22.14 12.21
N VAL A 36 2.55 -21.34 12.77
CA VAL A 36 1.25 -21.01 12.12
C VAL A 36 1.33 -19.77 11.21
N ALA A 37 2.42 -18.98 11.28
CA ALA A 37 2.56 -17.75 10.52
C ALA A 37 3.17 -17.92 9.10
N ARG A 38 3.66 -19.12 8.76
CA ARG A 38 4.30 -19.37 7.45
C ARG A 38 3.33 -19.54 6.24
N PRO A 39 2.11 -20.11 6.35
CA PRO A 39 1.28 -20.33 5.16
C PRO A 39 0.70 -19.03 4.57
N PHE A 40 0.52 -17.96 5.38
CA PHE A 40 -0.12 -16.72 4.91
C PHE A 40 0.80 -15.79 4.10
N ALA A 41 2.12 -15.90 4.24
CA ALA A 41 3.07 -15.15 3.40
C ALA A 41 3.33 -15.84 2.05
N VAL A 42 3.11 -17.15 1.96
CA VAL A 42 3.32 -17.94 0.75
C VAL A 42 2.16 -17.75 -0.24
N LEU A 43 0.92 -17.58 0.23
CA LEU A 43 -0.24 -17.37 -0.65
C LEU A 43 -0.16 -16.16 -1.58
N PRO A 44 0.17 -14.93 -1.13
CA PRO A 44 0.28 -13.78 -2.04
C PRO A 44 1.53 -13.86 -2.93
N LEU A 45 2.62 -14.47 -2.45
CA LEU A 45 3.83 -14.68 -3.26
C LEU A 45 3.60 -15.73 -4.34
N VAL A 46 2.90 -16.82 -4.03
CA VAL A 46 2.48 -17.87 -4.98
C VAL A 46 1.43 -17.33 -5.93
N ALA A 47 0.47 -16.51 -5.47
CA ALA A 47 -0.46 -15.83 -6.37
C ALA A 47 0.28 -14.86 -7.31
N LEU A 48 1.26 -14.09 -6.80
CA LEU A 48 2.10 -13.21 -7.62
C LEU A 48 2.97 -14.00 -8.61
N LEU A 49 3.55 -15.14 -8.20
CA LEU A 49 4.35 -16.03 -9.05
C LEU A 49 3.48 -16.78 -10.07
N LEU A 50 2.26 -17.17 -9.71
CA LEU A 50 1.29 -17.76 -10.63
C LEU A 50 0.79 -16.72 -11.64
N VAL A 51 0.57 -15.47 -11.22
CA VAL A 51 0.18 -14.38 -12.13
C VAL A 51 1.35 -13.95 -13.03
N ALA A 52 2.58 -13.88 -12.49
CA ALA A 52 3.78 -13.56 -13.27
C ALA A 52 4.21 -14.72 -14.20
N GLY A 53 3.98 -15.97 -13.79
CA GLY A 53 4.22 -17.17 -14.60
C GLY A 53 3.09 -17.45 -15.60
N ALA A 54 1.89 -16.90 -15.37
CA ALA A 54 0.77 -16.93 -16.30
C ALA A 54 0.72 -15.69 -17.21
N VAL A 55 1.78 -14.88 -17.26
CA VAL A 55 2.01 -14.03 -18.44
C VAL A 55 2.15 -15.00 -19.61
N PRO A 56 1.20 -15.05 -20.56
CA PRO A 56 1.46 -15.79 -21.77
C PRO A 56 2.66 -15.06 -22.39
N ALA A 57 3.80 -15.74 -22.42
CA ALA A 57 4.73 -15.54 -23.51
C ALA A 57 3.83 -15.53 -24.75
N VAL A 58 3.76 -14.39 -25.43
CA VAL A 58 3.11 -14.28 -26.73
C VAL A 58 3.96 -15.11 -27.67
N ALA A 59 3.85 -16.43 -27.51
CA ALA A 59 4.39 -17.43 -28.36
C ALA A 59 3.59 -17.26 -29.64
N GLN A 60 4.30 -16.79 -30.65
CA GLN A 60 3.85 -16.74 -32.02
C GLN A 60 3.11 -18.04 -32.35
N GLN A 61 1.79 -17.94 -32.41
CA GLN A 61 0.94 -18.42 -33.49
C GLN A 61 1.62 -19.49 -34.37
N HIS A 62 1.72 -20.71 -33.88
CA HIS A 62 1.84 -21.91 -34.71
C HIS A 62 0.61 -22.75 -34.41
N GLY A 63 -0.27 -22.81 -35.40
CA GLY A 63 -1.64 -23.26 -35.25
C GLY A 63 -1.72 -24.71 -34.79
N HIS A 64 -2.29 -24.92 -33.61
CA HIS A 64 -3.20 -26.04 -33.39
C HIS A 64 -4.41 -25.53 -32.62
N THR A 65 -5.54 -25.66 -33.28
CA THR A 65 -6.92 -25.29 -32.96
C THR A 65 -7.43 -26.02 -31.72
N LEU A 66 -6.90 -25.66 -30.55
CA LEU A 66 -7.65 -25.76 -29.29
C LEU A 66 -8.18 -24.35 -29.02
N SER A 67 -9.36 -24.06 -29.58
CA SER A 67 -10.12 -22.85 -29.30
C SER A 67 -10.67 -22.90 -27.88
N VAL A 68 -9.79 -22.86 -26.88
CA VAL A 68 -10.17 -22.41 -25.55
C VAL A 68 -10.61 -20.95 -25.74
N PRO A 69 -11.86 -20.59 -25.43
CA PRO A 69 -12.33 -19.24 -25.69
C PRO A 69 -11.42 -18.26 -24.96
N VAL A 70 -10.80 -17.36 -25.71
CA VAL A 70 -9.88 -16.30 -25.27
C VAL A 70 -10.51 -15.38 -24.19
N ALA A 71 -11.80 -15.57 -23.90
CA ALA A 71 -12.57 -14.91 -22.85
C ALA A 71 -12.16 -15.26 -21.40
N PHE A 72 -11.47 -16.38 -21.13
CA PHE A 72 -11.11 -16.74 -19.74
C PHE A 72 -10.08 -15.79 -19.11
N GLY A 73 -9.15 -15.25 -19.91
CA GLY A 73 -8.09 -14.37 -19.43
C GLY A 73 -8.63 -13.11 -18.73
N PRO A 74 -9.42 -12.27 -19.42
CA PRO A 74 -9.99 -11.05 -18.83
C PRO A 74 -10.90 -11.33 -17.62
N LEU A 75 -11.63 -12.45 -17.62
CA LEU A 75 -12.51 -12.81 -16.50
C LEU A 75 -11.72 -13.14 -15.24
N ALA A 76 -10.64 -13.93 -15.36
CA ALA A 76 -9.76 -14.23 -14.23
C ALA A 76 -9.10 -12.97 -13.66
N LEU A 77 -8.65 -12.05 -14.53
CA LEU A 77 -8.09 -10.75 -14.11
C LEU A 77 -9.12 -9.90 -13.36
N LYS A 78 -10.37 -9.85 -13.84
CA LYS A 78 -11.47 -9.13 -13.16
C LYS A 78 -11.77 -9.72 -11.78
N VAL A 79 -11.84 -11.06 -11.65
CA VAL A 79 -12.07 -11.72 -10.36
C VAL A 79 -10.93 -11.42 -9.38
N ALA A 80 -9.68 -11.48 -9.84
CA ALA A 80 -8.53 -11.13 -9.00
C ALA A 80 -8.55 -9.64 -8.57
N LEU A 81 -8.96 -8.73 -9.46
CA LEU A 81 -9.13 -7.32 -9.16
C LEU A 81 -10.24 -7.09 -8.13
N PHE A 82 -11.38 -7.79 -8.28
CA PHE A 82 -12.50 -7.79 -7.33
C PHE A 82 -12.12 -8.32 -5.95
N TYR A 83 -11.06 -9.12 -5.84
CA TYR A 83 -10.51 -9.51 -4.56
C TYR A 83 -9.56 -8.44 -3.99
N ALA A 84 -8.64 -7.95 -4.83
CA ALA A 84 -7.61 -6.99 -4.44
C ALA A 84 -8.18 -5.64 -3.97
N VAL A 85 -9.15 -5.09 -4.70
CA VAL A 85 -9.68 -3.74 -4.42
C VAL A 85 -10.43 -3.67 -3.08
N PRO A 86 -11.39 -4.57 -2.77
CA PRO A 86 -12.03 -4.60 -1.46
C PRO A 86 -11.06 -4.88 -0.31
N ALA A 87 -10.01 -5.68 -0.51
CA ALA A 87 -9.00 -5.90 0.51
C ALA A 87 -8.28 -4.59 0.89
N VAL A 88 -7.88 -3.78 -0.10
CA VAL A 88 -7.21 -2.49 0.12
C VAL A 88 -8.19 -1.44 0.67
N ALA A 89 -9.38 -1.33 0.08
CA ALA A 89 -10.41 -0.40 0.51
C ALA A 89 -10.92 -0.69 1.92
N GLY A 90 -11.17 -1.97 2.24
CA GLY A 90 -11.58 -2.40 3.57
C GLY A 90 -10.51 -2.10 4.62
N PHE A 91 -9.24 -2.32 4.32
CA PHE A 91 -8.16 -1.88 5.20
C PHE A 91 -8.17 -0.36 5.42
N ALA A 92 -8.34 0.43 4.35
CA ALA A 92 -8.36 1.89 4.46
C ALA A 92 -9.54 2.39 5.32
N LEU A 93 -10.73 1.81 5.17
CA LEU A 93 -11.91 2.14 5.97
C LEU A 93 -11.74 1.76 7.45
N LEU A 94 -11.15 0.59 7.73
CA LEU A 94 -10.95 0.12 9.10
C LEU A 94 -9.74 0.75 9.79
N ARG A 95 -8.80 1.33 9.03
CA ARG A 95 -7.53 1.86 9.55
C ARG A 95 -7.72 2.92 10.64
N GLY A 96 -8.80 3.70 10.58
CA GLY A 96 -9.15 4.70 11.58
C GLY A 96 -9.39 4.10 12.98
N PHE A 97 -9.98 2.90 13.01
CA PHE A 97 -10.38 2.20 14.24
C PHE A 97 -9.35 1.20 14.76
N LEU A 98 -8.51 0.67 13.86
CA LEU A 98 -7.49 -0.32 14.23
C LEU A 98 -6.22 0.33 14.79
N GLU A 99 -5.53 -0.41 15.67
CA GLU A 99 -4.21 -0.04 16.17
C GLU A 99 -3.13 -0.11 15.07
N ARG A 100 -1.85 -0.10 15.45
CA ARG A 100 -0.75 -0.18 14.48
C ARG A 100 -0.82 -1.51 13.72
N PRO A 101 -0.87 -1.51 12.38
CA PRO A 101 -0.99 -2.75 11.62
C PRO A 101 0.24 -3.63 11.85
N SER A 102 0.01 -4.94 11.92
CA SER A 102 1.10 -5.92 11.92
C SER A 102 1.90 -5.82 10.62
N LYS A 103 3.16 -6.28 10.63
CA LYS A 103 3.99 -6.31 9.41
C LYS A 103 3.35 -7.13 8.30
N TYR A 104 2.69 -8.24 8.65
CA TYR A 104 2.02 -9.12 7.71
C TYR A 104 0.79 -8.47 7.08
N THR A 105 -0.03 -7.80 7.88
CA THR A 105 -1.19 -7.04 7.37
C THR A 105 -0.73 -5.93 6.42
N ALA A 106 0.33 -5.20 6.80
CA ALA A 106 0.89 -4.16 5.95
C ALA A 106 1.41 -4.73 4.61
N ALA A 107 2.17 -5.82 4.66
CA ALA A 107 2.69 -6.49 3.46
C ALA A 107 1.57 -7.03 2.57
N PHE A 108 0.52 -7.62 3.16
CA PHE A 108 -0.65 -8.11 2.43
C PHE A 108 -1.36 -6.97 1.69
N VAL A 109 -1.68 -5.87 2.38
CA VAL A 109 -2.37 -4.73 1.77
C VAL A 109 -1.53 -4.07 0.68
N CYS A 110 -0.23 -3.86 0.92
CA CYS A 110 0.67 -3.32 -0.10
C CYS A 110 0.75 -4.27 -1.30
N GLY A 111 0.83 -5.58 -1.06
CA GLY A 111 0.88 -6.60 -2.10
C GLY A 111 -0.40 -6.65 -2.94
N SER A 112 -1.57 -6.60 -2.30
CA SER A 112 -2.87 -6.51 -2.97
C SER A 112 -3.00 -5.22 -3.79
N ALA A 113 -2.51 -4.09 -3.29
CA ALA A 113 -2.53 -2.84 -4.03
C ALA A 113 -1.62 -2.90 -5.27
N ALA A 114 -0.38 -3.40 -5.12
CA ALA A 114 0.54 -3.56 -6.24
C ALA A 114 0.01 -4.56 -7.28
N LEU A 115 -0.57 -5.67 -6.84
CA LEU A 115 -1.24 -6.63 -7.72
C LEU A 115 -2.40 -5.96 -8.45
N GLY A 116 -3.26 -5.22 -7.75
CA GLY A 116 -4.37 -4.47 -8.35
C GLY A 116 -3.91 -3.48 -9.42
N VAL A 117 -2.80 -2.77 -9.19
CA VAL A 117 -2.20 -1.88 -10.21
C VAL A 117 -1.76 -2.68 -11.45
N VAL A 118 -1.10 -3.82 -11.28
CA VAL A 118 -0.69 -4.67 -12.41
C VAL A 118 -1.90 -5.20 -13.17
N LEU A 119 -2.92 -5.70 -12.46
CA LEU A 119 -4.15 -6.21 -13.07
C LEU A 119 -4.87 -5.11 -13.86
N GLU A 120 -4.96 -3.91 -13.31
CA GLU A 120 -5.53 -2.75 -14.00
C GLU A 120 -4.72 -2.36 -15.23
N LEU A 121 -3.39 -2.43 -15.20
CA LEU A 121 -2.55 -2.17 -16.38
C LEU A 121 -2.77 -3.21 -17.48
N MET A 122 -3.00 -4.47 -17.11
CA MET A 122 -3.31 -5.53 -18.08
C MET A 122 -4.73 -5.41 -18.65
N LEU A 123 -5.68 -4.90 -17.86
CA LEU A 123 -7.08 -4.70 -18.28
C LEU A 123 -7.29 -3.39 -19.06
N ALA A 124 -6.55 -2.34 -18.70
CA ALA A 124 -6.62 -1.03 -19.34
C ALA A 124 -5.91 -1.07 -20.70
N GLY A 125 -6.61 -1.53 -21.74
CA GLY A 125 -6.07 -1.53 -23.10
C GLY A 125 -5.59 -0.15 -23.58
N ARG A 126 -6.13 0.93 -22.98
CA ARG A 126 -5.63 2.31 -23.11
C ARG A 126 -5.82 3.08 -21.79
N LEU A 127 -4.85 3.93 -21.46
CA LEU A 127 -4.91 4.87 -20.34
C LEU A 127 -4.91 6.30 -20.86
N GLU A 128 -5.58 7.21 -20.14
CA GLU A 128 -5.57 8.64 -20.49
C GLU A 128 -4.25 9.33 -20.06
N VAL A 129 -3.57 8.77 -19.07
CA VAL A 129 -2.33 9.32 -18.52
C VAL A 129 -1.12 8.97 -19.39
N THR A 130 -0.14 9.88 -19.41
CA THR A 130 1.15 9.64 -20.03
C THR A 130 1.85 8.44 -19.40
N ASN A 131 2.52 7.60 -20.20
CA ASN A 131 3.25 6.41 -19.74
C ASN A 131 4.23 6.69 -18.57
N ARG A 132 4.77 7.91 -18.49
CA ARG A 132 5.61 8.37 -17.36
C ARG A 132 4.86 8.35 -16.02
N ILE A 133 3.62 8.84 -16.00
CA ILE A 133 2.80 8.89 -14.78
C ILE A 133 2.42 7.47 -14.36
N VAL A 134 2.08 6.62 -15.34
CA VAL A 134 1.77 5.21 -15.11
C VAL A 134 2.96 4.47 -14.47
N PHE A 135 4.15 4.66 -15.03
CA PHE A 135 5.38 4.10 -14.46
C PHE A 135 5.65 4.59 -13.04
N VAL A 136 5.46 5.89 -12.78
CA VAL A 136 5.61 6.46 -11.43
C VAL A 136 4.60 5.87 -10.45
N ALA A 137 3.33 5.71 -10.86
CA ALA A 137 2.30 5.09 -10.03
C ALA A 137 2.61 3.62 -9.74
N PHE A 138 3.10 2.87 -10.74
CA PHE A 138 3.54 1.49 -10.57
C PHE A 138 4.69 1.38 -9.55
N VAL A 139 5.75 2.16 -9.73
CA VAL A 139 6.89 2.18 -8.79
C VAL A 139 6.43 2.60 -7.39
N ALA A 140 5.56 3.60 -7.30
CA ALA A 140 4.99 4.05 -6.04
C ALA A 140 4.13 2.96 -5.37
N GLY A 141 3.42 2.12 -6.13
CA GLY A 141 2.66 0.98 -5.59
C GLY A 141 3.56 -0.18 -5.12
N CYS A 142 4.64 -0.47 -5.85
CA CYS A 142 5.57 -1.55 -5.52
C CYS A 142 6.52 -1.21 -4.36
N LEU A 143 6.89 0.07 -4.19
CA LEU A 143 7.86 0.47 -3.18
C LEU A 143 7.43 0.12 -1.73
N PRO A 144 6.17 0.35 -1.30
CA PRO A 144 5.68 -0.10 0.01
C PRO A 144 5.79 -1.61 0.24
N VAL A 145 5.61 -2.42 -0.81
CA VAL A 145 5.79 -3.88 -0.74
C VAL A 145 7.24 -4.23 -0.43
N LEU A 146 8.19 -3.62 -1.16
CA LEU A 146 9.61 -3.82 -0.91
C LEU A 146 10.01 -3.38 0.49
N LEU A 147 9.49 -2.23 0.96
CA LEU A 147 9.78 -1.71 2.30
C LEU A 147 9.19 -2.55 3.43
N THR A 148 8.13 -3.31 3.18
CA THR A 148 7.48 -4.16 4.19
C THR A 148 8.08 -5.57 4.23
N LEU A 149 8.55 -6.09 3.09
CA LEU A 149 9.11 -7.45 2.98
C LEU A 149 10.64 -7.49 3.13
N ALA A 150 11.37 -6.53 2.56
CA ALA A 150 12.82 -6.57 2.53
C ALA A 150 13.44 -5.96 3.80
N PRO A 151 14.60 -6.46 4.27
CA PRO A 151 15.41 -5.81 5.30
C PRO A 151 16.08 -4.56 4.72
N VAL A 152 15.33 -3.46 4.65
CA VAL A 152 15.83 -2.16 4.19
C VAL A 152 16.57 -1.40 5.29
N SER A 153 17.51 -0.55 4.88
CA SER A 153 18.23 0.33 5.80
C SER A 153 17.27 1.21 6.61
N GLY A 154 17.61 1.47 7.88
CA GLY A 154 16.79 2.30 8.76
C GLY A 154 16.53 3.70 8.20
N ASN A 155 17.50 4.25 7.46
CA ASN A 155 17.41 5.56 6.81
C ASN A 155 16.34 5.57 5.70
N LEU A 156 16.32 4.55 4.83
CA LEU A 156 15.33 4.47 3.77
C LEU A 156 13.91 4.25 4.33
N ALA A 157 13.78 3.39 5.34
CA ALA A 157 12.50 3.19 6.01
C ALA A 157 12.00 4.47 6.72
N ALA A 158 12.90 5.27 7.29
CA ALA A 158 12.55 6.56 7.89
C ALA A 158 12.14 7.59 6.84
N ALA A 159 12.87 7.68 5.72
CA ALA A 159 12.53 8.55 4.60
C ALA A 159 11.16 8.20 4.03
N ALA A 160 10.89 6.91 3.77
CA ALA A 160 9.62 6.44 3.25
C ALA A 160 8.43 6.77 4.17
N ARG A 161 8.59 6.64 5.49
CA ARG A 161 7.53 7.03 6.44
C ARG A 161 7.26 8.55 6.44
N ARG A 162 8.29 9.36 6.17
CA ARG A 162 8.14 10.82 6.05
C ARG A 162 7.46 11.21 4.74
N THR A 163 7.75 10.51 3.65
CA THR A 163 7.16 10.80 2.33
C THR A 163 5.75 10.20 2.17
N ALA A 164 5.43 9.11 2.86
CA ALA A 164 4.14 8.41 2.80
C ALA A 164 2.88 9.32 2.81
N PRO A 165 2.70 10.27 3.74
CA PRO A 165 1.51 11.11 3.75
C PRO A 165 1.40 12.01 2.51
N TYR A 166 2.53 12.45 1.95
CA TYR A 166 2.55 13.28 0.75
C TYR A 166 2.19 12.48 -0.50
N VAL A 167 2.77 11.27 -0.63
CA VAL A 167 2.46 10.37 -1.75
C VAL A 167 0.98 9.99 -1.71
N LEU A 168 0.46 9.62 -0.54
CA LEU A 168 -0.95 9.33 -0.35
C LEU A 168 -1.82 10.54 -0.73
N ALA A 169 -1.49 11.74 -0.26
CA ALA A 169 -2.29 12.94 -0.53
C ALA A 169 -2.31 13.29 -2.03
N VAL A 170 -1.15 13.32 -2.68
CA VAL A 170 -1.03 13.63 -4.11
C VAL A 170 -1.78 12.61 -4.96
N ALA A 171 -1.57 11.32 -4.69
CA ALA A 171 -2.25 10.23 -5.40
C ALA A 171 -3.78 10.25 -5.18
N SER A 172 -4.22 10.56 -3.95
CA SER A 172 -5.65 10.70 -3.60
C SER A 172 -6.31 11.83 -4.37
N VAL A 173 -5.69 13.01 -4.40
CA VAL A 173 -6.22 14.17 -5.14
C VAL A 173 -6.29 13.85 -6.63
N ALA A 174 -5.23 13.28 -7.20
CA ALA A 174 -5.21 12.90 -8.61
C ALA A 174 -6.29 11.85 -8.94
N ALA A 175 -6.46 10.83 -8.10
CA ALA A 175 -7.49 9.82 -8.27
C ALA A 175 -8.90 10.43 -8.22
N VAL A 176 -9.19 11.29 -7.24
CA VAL A 176 -10.48 11.97 -7.11
C VAL A 176 -10.78 12.83 -8.34
N LEU A 177 -9.79 13.55 -8.86
CA LEU A 177 -9.96 14.34 -10.09
C LEU A 177 -10.29 13.45 -11.29
N HIS A 178 -9.62 12.31 -11.44
CA HIS A 178 -9.93 11.35 -12.51
C HIS A 178 -11.33 10.72 -12.35
N PHE A 179 -11.74 10.37 -11.13
CA PHE A 179 -13.08 9.85 -10.86
C PHE A 179 -14.16 10.90 -11.12
N ALA A 180 -13.97 12.13 -10.63
CA ALA A 180 -14.88 13.24 -10.88
C ALA A 180 -15.03 13.52 -12.38
N LYS A 181 -13.91 13.57 -13.12
CA LYS A 181 -13.91 13.75 -14.57
C LYS A 181 -14.66 12.62 -15.28
N ALA A 182 -14.47 11.38 -14.86
CA ALA A 182 -15.17 10.22 -15.43
C ALA A 182 -16.68 10.27 -15.17
N TRP A 183 -17.11 10.62 -13.94
CA TRP A 183 -18.52 10.72 -13.58
C TRP A 183 -19.25 11.89 -14.22
N LEU A 184 -18.55 13.00 -14.46
CA LEU A 184 -19.11 14.16 -15.17
C LEU A 184 -19.15 13.97 -16.70
N GLY A 185 -18.89 12.76 -17.20
CA GLY A 185 -19.03 12.39 -18.61
C GLY A 185 -17.87 12.81 -19.52
N ALA A 186 -16.76 13.30 -18.96
CA ALA A 186 -15.62 13.82 -19.74
C ALA A 186 -14.58 12.73 -20.12
N GLY A 187 -14.97 11.46 -20.11
CA GLY A 187 -14.15 10.34 -20.57
C GLY A 187 -14.55 9.02 -19.91
N LEU A 188 -14.89 8.03 -20.71
CA LEU A 188 -15.14 6.64 -20.34
C LEU A 188 -14.07 5.75 -21.02
N PRO A 189 -13.91 4.48 -20.66
CA PRO A 189 -13.50 3.87 -19.38
C PRO A 189 -12.02 4.14 -19.00
N ALA A 190 -11.18 4.65 -19.90
CA ALA A 190 -9.73 4.82 -19.67
C ALA A 190 -9.38 5.74 -18.48
N THR A 191 -10.23 6.73 -18.23
CA THR A 191 -10.11 7.69 -17.11
C THR A 191 -10.35 7.03 -15.75
N LEU A 192 -11.32 6.11 -15.67
CA LEU A 192 -11.62 5.33 -14.46
C LEU A 192 -10.44 4.42 -14.12
N HIS A 193 -9.92 3.67 -15.09
CA HIS A 193 -8.73 2.82 -14.89
C HIS A 193 -7.54 3.63 -14.37
N SER A 194 -7.31 4.81 -14.95
CA SER A 194 -6.27 5.74 -14.50
C SER A 194 -6.47 6.16 -13.03
N GLY A 195 -7.71 6.52 -12.66
CA GLY A 195 -8.07 6.86 -11.28
C GLY A 195 -7.90 5.70 -10.31
N VAL A 196 -8.28 4.47 -10.71
CA VAL A 196 -8.11 3.26 -9.90
C VAL A 196 -6.64 2.98 -9.63
N ILE A 197 -5.78 3.05 -10.65
CA ILE A 197 -4.33 2.86 -10.51
C ILE A 197 -3.75 3.86 -9.51
N LEU A 198 -4.10 5.14 -9.64
CA LEU A 198 -3.63 6.20 -8.75
C LEU A 198 -4.15 6.01 -7.30
N ALA A 199 -5.41 5.63 -7.14
CA ALA A 199 -6.00 5.35 -5.83
C ALA A 199 -5.29 4.19 -5.13
N LEU A 200 -5.09 3.05 -5.83
CA LEU A 200 -4.38 1.89 -5.30
C LEU A 200 -2.92 2.23 -4.96
N ALA A 201 -2.22 2.93 -5.85
CA ALA A 201 -0.86 3.38 -5.62
C ALA A 201 -0.76 4.29 -4.39
N GLY A 202 -1.71 5.22 -4.19
CA GLY A 202 -1.78 6.06 -3.00
C GLY A 202 -2.07 5.28 -1.72
N LEU A 203 -3.11 4.44 -1.74
CA LEU A 203 -3.54 3.64 -0.58
C LEU A 203 -2.49 2.60 -0.16
N ALA A 204 -1.62 2.14 -1.07
CA ALA A 204 -0.48 1.28 -0.73
C ALA A 204 0.46 1.90 0.31
N TRP A 205 0.51 3.23 0.43
CA TRP A 205 1.34 3.92 1.42
C TRP A 205 0.69 4.04 2.80
N LEU A 206 -0.64 3.83 2.90
CA LEU A 206 -1.39 4.00 4.14
C LEU A 206 -0.84 3.18 5.33
N PRO A 207 -0.38 1.91 5.17
CA PRO A 207 0.24 1.15 6.26
C PRO A 207 1.52 1.78 6.81
N LEU A 208 2.23 2.58 5.99
CA LEU A 208 3.49 3.22 6.35
C LEU A 208 3.31 4.57 7.06
N VAL A 209 2.12 5.17 6.96
CA VAL A 209 1.84 6.48 7.55
C VAL A 209 1.91 6.42 9.09
N GLY A 210 2.83 7.18 9.66
CA GLY A 210 3.03 7.32 11.11
C GLY A 210 2.62 8.71 11.61
N CYS A 211 1.33 9.03 11.61
CA CYS A 211 0.86 10.32 12.14
C CYS A 211 0.92 10.33 13.68
N ARG A 212 1.82 11.14 14.26
CA ARG A 212 1.87 11.39 15.71
C ARG A 212 0.79 12.38 16.19
N ARG A 213 0.37 13.32 15.35
CA ARG A 213 -0.62 14.36 15.69
C ARG A 213 -2.05 13.88 15.41
N ARG A 214 -2.97 14.07 16.36
CA ARG A 214 -4.39 13.65 16.23
C ARG A 214 -5.11 14.26 15.03
N ALA A 215 -4.94 15.56 14.78
CA ALA A 215 -5.58 16.24 13.64
C ALA A 215 -5.10 15.73 12.27
N ALA A 216 -3.79 15.49 12.14
CA ALA A 216 -3.22 14.89 10.93
C ALA A 216 -3.70 13.45 10.72
N ARG A 217 -3.93 12.71 11.81
CA ARG A 217 -4.48 11.36 11.76
C ARG A 217 -5.93 11.37 11.24
N PHE A 218 -6.76 12.29 11.71
CA PHE A 218 -8.15 12.39 11.26
C PHE A 218 -8.26 12.72 9.76
N THR A 219 -7.53 13.73 9.31
CA THR A 219 -7.54 14.17 7.89
C THR A 219 -7.06 13.07 6.95
N VAL A 220 -5.97 12.37 7.30
CA VAL A 220 -5.48 11.24 6.50
C VAL A 220 -6.50 10.11 6.44
N HIS A 221 -7.12 9.73 7.56
CA HIS A 221 -8.09 8.63 7.57
C HIS A 221 -9.40 8.97 6.86
N ALA A 222 -9.93 10.18 7.06
CA ALA A 222 -11.10 10.66 6.35
C ALA A 222 -10.85 10.71 4.83
N GLY A 223 -9.68 11.24 4.43
CA GLY A 223 -9.27 11.26 3.02
C GLY A 223 -9.13 9.86 2.45
N SER A 224 -8.47 8.93 3.15
CA SER A 224 -8.33 7.54 2.67
C SER A 224 -9.65 6.80 2.60
N ALA A 225 -10.58 7.07 3.53
CA ALA A 225 -11.92 6.48 3.52
C ALA A 225 -12.74 6.98 2.31
N LEU A 226 -12.66 8.28 2.01
CA LEU A 226 -13.29 8.87 0.83
C LEU A 226 -12.70 8.29 -0.47
N VAL A 227 -11.39 8.15 -0.57
CA VAL A 227 -10.76 7.53 -1.74
C VAL A 227 -11.11 6.05 -1.85
N ALA A 228 -11.16 5.31 -0.74
CA ALA A 228 -11.53 3.90 -0.72
C ALA A 228 -12.98 3.67 -1.17
N THR A 229 -13.92 4.52 -0.74
CA THR A 229 -15.33 4.46 -1.19
C THR A 229 -15.46 4.81 -2.67
N ALA A 230 -14.78 5.87 -3.12
CA ALA A 230 -14.73 6.23 -4.54
C ALA A 230 -14.12 5.11 -5.40
N LEU A 231 -13.06 4.47 -4.92
CA LEU A 231 -12.41 3.33 -5.57
C LEU A 231 -13.36 2.13 -5.70
N LEU A 232 -14.12 1.80 -4.66
CA LEU A 232 -15.12 0.73 -4.71
C LEU A 232 -16.25 1.06 -5.71
N ALA A 233 -16.73 2.30 -5.71
CA ALA A 233 -17.75 2.75 -6.66
C ALA A 233 -17.24 2.71 -8.11
N ALA A 234 -16.02 3.19 -8.34
CA ALA A 234 -15.38 3.20 -9.66
C ALA A 234 -15.14 1.78 -10.19
N THR A 235 -14.69 0.86 -9.34
CA THR A 235 -14.47 -0.54 -9.74
C THR A 235 -15.78 -1.29 -9.97
N ALA A 236 -16.80 -1.07 -9.14
CA ALA A 236 -18.15 -1.57 -9.40
C ALA A 236 -18.69 -1.05 -10.75
N GLN A 237 -18.57 0.26 -11.02
CA GLN A 237 -19.00 0.85 -12.29
C GLN A 237 -18.22 0.30 -13.48
N ALA A 238 -16.89 0.16 -13.38
CA ALA A 238 -16.05 -0.39 -14.44
C ALA A 238 -16.46 -1.83 -14.80
N THR A 239 -16.96 -2.59 -13.83
CA THR A 239 -17.37 -3.98 -14.06
C THR A 239 -18.74 -4.11 -14.72
N VAL A 240 -19.65 -3.16 -14.49
CA VAL A 240 -20.98 -3.11 -15.14
C VAL A 240 -20.88 -2.47 -16.53
N ALA A 241 -20.01 -1.46 -16.70
CA ALA A 241 -19.88 -0.72 -17.96
C ALA A 241 -19.26 -1.54 -19.10
N VAL A 242 -18.51 -2.59 -18.78
CA VAL A 242 -18.09 -3.60 -19.76
C VAL A 242 -19.28 -4.55 -19.98
N GLY A 243 -20.31 -4.04 -20.65
CA GLY A 243 -21.40 -4.86 -21.18
C GLY A 243 -20.82 -5.95 -22.08
N PHE A 244 -21.28 -7.17 -21.87
CA PHE A 244 -21.02 -8.31 -22.76
C PHE A 244 -21.67 -8.10 -24.12
#